data_AF-A0A223SAU3-F1
#
_entry.id   AF-A0A223SAU3-F1
#
_cell.length_a   1.000
_cell.length_b   1.000
_cell.length_c   1.000
_cell.angle_alpha   90.00
_cell.angle_beta   90.00
_cell.angle_gamma   90.00
#
_symmetry.space_group_name_H-M   'P 1'
#
loop_
_entity.id
_entity.type
_entity.pdbx_description
1 polymer ?
#
loop_
_entity_poly.entity_id
_entity_poly.type
_entity_poly.pdbx_seq_one_letter_code
_entity_poly.pdbx_strand_id
1 'polypeptide(L)'
;MNITLKSVMAAAAAPLIAMSLLPGTALADDGPTRQEEREAVSQKVWSADDREAAVRDLSTRERELFQESLDSWTAKTAVSRFGKLSPTSPEVQEMGPGAEKIAAAGNDPGTEGAPAAGCWYHYQYDKWYDLGLNTGDTWMQLNWCHNGSRVTSHSVSNVGGQGHLGNEYEGVLQYHTRDVGWEIRKATQYKFNLFGASAQPCTQIRGGNGLYSTRMDCYLGEQ
;
A
#
# COMPACT_ATOMS: atom_id res chain seq x y z
N MET A 1 -47.02 10.51 -26.65
CA MET A 1 -46.53 10.09 -27.98
C MET A 1 -46.15 8.63 -27.89
N ASN A 2 -46.97 7.75 -28.47
CA ASN A 2 -46.71 6.32 -28.58
C ASN A 2 -45.76 6.05 -29.74
N ILE A 3 -44.68 5.32 -29.49
CA ILE A 3 -43.85 4.75 -30.54
C ILE A 3 -43.89 3.23 -30.37
N THR A 4 -44.75 2.60 -31.17
CA THR A 4 -44.78 1.17 -31.43
C THR A 4 -43.81 0.91 -32.59
N LEU A 5 -42.79 0.08 -32.39
CA LEU A 5 -41.95 -0.41 -33.49
C LEU A 5 -41.85 -1.93 -33.45
N LYS A 6 -42.16 -2.48 -34.62
CA LYS A 6 -42.50 -3.85 -34.97
C LYS A 6 -41.30 -4.80 -34.84
N SER A 7 -41.58 -6.01 -34.35
CA SER A 7 -40.74 -7.19 -34.58
C SER A 7 -40.53 -7.42 -36.07
N VAL A 8 -39.29 -7.68 -36.46
CA VAL A 8 -38.95 -8.31 -37.74
C VAL A 8 -38.18 -9.58 -37.39
N MET A 9 -38.81 -10.73 -37.68
CA MET A 9 -38.14 -12.02 -37.77
C MET A 9 -37.23 -12.00 -39.00
N ALA A 10 -35.97 -12.39 -38.82
CA ALA A 10 -35.09 -12.77 -39.92
C ALA A 10 -34.57 -14.18 -39.65
N ALA A 11 -35.10 -15.14 -40.40
CA ALA A 11 -34.54 -16.47 -40.54
C ALA A 11 -33.37 -16.40 -41.53
N ALA A 12 -32.21 -16.97 -41.18
CA ALA A 12 -31.14 -17.21 -42.13
C ALA A 12 -30.29 -18.43 -41.71
N ALA A 13 -30.50 -19.50 -42.48
CA ALA A 13 -29.58 -20.55 -42.90
C ALA A 13 -28.40 -20.94 -41.99
N ALA A 14 -28.48 -22.17 -41.48
CA ALA A 14 -27.35 -22.92 -40.95
C ALA A 14 -26.38 -23.35 -42.07
N PRO A 15 -25.07 -23.13 -41.93
CA PRO A 15 -24.08 -23.87 -42.70
C PRO A 15 -23.74 -25.19 -41.99
N LEU A 16 -23.84 -26.29 -42.74
CA LEU A 16 -23.19 -27.56 -42.42
C LEU A 16 -21.68 -27.33 -42.33
N ILE A 17 -21.14 -27.31 -41.12
CA ILE A 17 -19.69 -27.39 -40.90
C ILE A 17 -19.31 -28.86 -41.01
N ALA A 18 -18.55 -29.16 -42.07
CA ALA A 18 -17.89 -30.44 -42.25
C ALA A 18 -16.94 -30.70 -41.06
N MET A 19 -17.17 -31.79 -40.33
CA MET A 19 -16.24 -32.31 -39.32
C MET A 19 -14.97 -32.80 -40.00
N SER A 20 -13.96 -31.94 -40.08
CA SER A 20 -12.57 -32.36 -40.22
C SER A 20 -12.12 -32.95 -38.87
N LEU A 21 -12.03 -34.28 -38.82
CA LEU A 21 -11.31 -35.03 -37.78
C LEU A 21 -9.82 -34.66 -37.87
N LEU A 22 -9.44 -33.57 -37.19
CA LEU A 22 -8.05 -33.32 -36.83
C LEU A 22 -7.71 -34.19 -35.61
N PRO A 23 -6.51 -34.82 -35.56
CA PRO A 23 -6.03 -35.48 -34.35
C PRO A 23 -5.99 -34.43 -33.23
N GLY A 24 -6.86 -34.61 -32.24
CA GLY A 24 -6.94 -33.74 -31.09
C GLY A 24 -5.58 -33.71 -30.39
N THR A 25 -4.90 -32.57 -30.45
CA THR A 25 -3.97 -32.19 -29.40
C THR A 25 -4.80 -32.17 -28.12
N ALA A 26 -4.63 -33.17 -27.27
CA ALA A 26 -5.09 -33.10 -25.90
C ALA A 26 -4.53 -31.80 -25.33
N LEU A 27 -5.40 -30.80 -25.12
CA LEU A 27 -5.07 -29.67 -24.27
C LEU A 27 -4.76 -30.31 -22.92
N ALA A 28 -3.49 -30.26 -22.51
CA ALA A 28 -3.16 -30.55 -21.13
C ALA A 28 -4.04 -29.61 -20.30
N ASP A 29 -4.89 -30.20 -19.47
CA ASP A 29 -5.61 -29.49 -18.42
C ASP A 29 -4.53 -29.08 -17.42
N ASP A 30 -3.81 -28.01 -17.74
CA ASP A 30 -2.85 -27.39 -16.86
C ASP A 30 -3.68 -26.91 -15.67
N GLY A 31 -3.61 -27.65 -14.56
CA GLY A 31 -4.37 -27.39 -13.35
C GLY A 31 -4.21 -25.93 -12.86
N PRO A 32 -5.01 -25.52 -11.86
CA PRO A 32 -5.02 -24.13 -11.42
C PRO A 32 -3.61 -23.65 -11.10
N THR A 33 -3.29 -22.46 -11.59
CA THR A 33 -2.04 -21.79 -11.27
C THR A 33 -1.99 -21.48 -9.78
N ARG A 34 -0.78 -21.33 -9.23
CA ARG A 34 -0.60 -20.94 -7.80
C ARG A 34 -1.36 -19.66 -7.44
N GLN A 35 -1.48 -18.72 -8.38
CA GLN A 35 -2.24 -17.49 -8.21
C GLN A 35 -3.74 -17.79 -8.05
N GLU A 36 -4.30 -18.63 -8.91
CA GLU A 36 -5.71 -19.04 -8.84
C GLU A 36 -5.99 -19.86 -7.58
N GLU A 37 -5.08 -20.74 -7.15
CA GLU A 37 -5.20 -21.47 -5.88
C GLU A 37 -5.27 -20.49 -4.69
N ARG A 38 -4.39 -19.50 -4.67
CA ARG A 38 -4.33 -18.48 -3.61
C ARG A 38 -5.60 -17.64 -3.55
N GLU A 39 -6.10 -17.22 -4.72
CA GLU A 39 -7.34 -16.47 -4.82
C GLU A 39 -8.53 -17.30 -4.36
N ALA A 40 -8.60 -18.58 -4.73
CA ALA A 40 -9.65 -19.48 -4.28
C ALA A 40 -9.67 -19.67 -2.76
N VAL A 41 -8.49 -19.81 -2.13
CA VAL A 41 -8.39 -19.92 -0.66
C VAL A 41 -8.81 -18.61 0.02
N SER A 42 -8.34 -17.48 -0.47
CA SER A 42 -8.71 -16.18 0.10
C SER A 42 -10.21 -15.93 -0.06
N GLN A 43 -10.79 -16.27 -1.22
CA GLN A 43 -12.23 -16.18 -1.46
C GLN A 43 -13.02 -17.09 -0.51
N LYS A 44 -12.54 -18.32 -0.26
CA LYS A 44 -13.13 -19.25 0.72
C LYS A 44 -13.19 -18.63 2.12
N VAL A 45 -12.12 -17.95 2.56
CA VAL A 45 -12.09 -17.26 3.87
C VAL A 45 -13.04 -16.06 3.88
N TRP A 46 -12.95 -15.17 2.88
CA TRP A 46 -13.72 -13.91 2.89
C TRP A 46 -15.23 -14.08 2.71
N SER A 47 -15.63 -15.15 2.01
CA SER A 47 -17.05 -15.48 1.79
C SER A 47 -17.68 -16.33 2.90
N ALA A 48 -16.90 -16.80 3.88
CA ALA A 48 -17.44 -17.54 5.00
C ALA A 48 -18.20 -16.64 5.98
N ASP A 49 -19.31 -17.16 6.53
CA ASP A 49 -20.07 -16.49 7.59
C ASP A 49 -19.24 -16.36 8.88
N ASP A 50 -18.49 -17.43 9.22
CA ASP A 50 -17.52 -17.46 10.31
C ASP A 50 -16.10 -17.57 9.73
N ARG A 51 -15.45 -16.41 9.60
CA ARG A 51 -14.12 -16.28 8.99
C ARG A 51 -13.01 -16.88 9.87
N GLU A 52 -13.17 -16.83 11.20
CA GLU A 52 -12.23 -17.45 12.15
C GLU A 52 -12.27 -18.98 12.06
N ALA A 53 -13.47 -19.55 12.00
CA ALA A 53 -13.61 -20.98 11.72
C ALA A 53 -13.03 -21.33 10.36
N ALA A 54 -13.30 -20.54 9.32
CA ALA A 54 -12.78 -20.79 7.97
C ALA A 54 -11.25 -20.83 7.92
N VAL A 55 -10.56 -19.88 8.59
CA VAL A 55 -9.09 -19.86 8.68
C VAL A 55 -8.56 -21.06 9.47
N ARG A 56 -9.19 -21.39 10.61
CA ARG A 56 -8.78 -22.55 11.44
C ARG A 56 -8.90 -23.87 10.70
N ASP A 57 -9.94 -24.01 9.89
CA ASP A 57 -10.29 -25.23 9.17
C ASP A 57 -9.53 -25.37 7.83
N LEU A 58 -8.72 -24.38 7.44
CA LEU A 58 -7.79 -24.51 6.32
C LEU A 58 -6.80 -25.66 6.56
N SER A 59 -6.58 -26.46 5.51
CA SER A 59 -5.47 -27.42 5.48
C SER A 59 -4.11 -26.70 5.55
N THR A 60 -3.02 -27.43 5.80
CA THR A 60 -1.66 -26.84 5.85
C THR A 60 -1.32 -26.08 4.58
N ARG A 61 -1.59 -26.68 3.41
CA ARG A 61 -1.35 -26.07 2.10
C ARG A 61 -2.19 -24.82 1.88
N GLU A 62 -3.46 -24.84 2.27
CA GLU A 62 -4.33 -23.65 2.16
C GLU A 62 -3.86 -22.54 3.10
N ARG A 63 -3.38 -22.84 4.31
CA ARG A 63 -2.83 -21.81 5.21
C ARG A 63 -1.59 -21.14 4.61
N GLU A 64 -0.69 -21.90 3.99
CA GLU A 64 0.47 -21.35 3.27
C GLU A 64 0.03 -20.41 2.15
N LEU A 65 -0.92 -20.85 1.32
CA LEU A 65 -1.47 -20.02 0.25
C LEU A 65 -2.16 -18.76 0.80
N PHE A 66 -2.92 -18.89 1.89
CA PHE A 66 -3.57 -17.74 2.52
C PHE A 66 -2.53 -16.75 3.06
N GLN A 67 -1.49 -17.23 3.75
CA GLN A 67 -0.38 -16.40 4.22
C GLN A 67 0.34 -15.71 3.05
N GLU A 68 0.59 -16.41 1.94
CA GLU A 68 1.15 -15.80 0.72
C GLU A 68 0.23 -14.70 0.15
N SER A 69 -1.09 -14.79 0.33
CA SER A 69 -2.02 -13.73 -0.10
C SER A 69 -1.86 -12.50 0.78
N LEU A 70 -1.73 -12.70 2.09
CA LEU A 70 -1.49 -11.64 3.05
C LEU A 70 -0.12 -10.98 2.88
N ASP A 71 0.90 -11.74 2.50
CA ASP A 71 2.24 -11.22 2.18
C ASP A 71 2.26 -10.42 0.87
N SER A 72 1.27 -10.66 -0.01
CA SER A 72 1.06 -9.92 -1.27
C SER A 72 -0.10 -8.92 -1.20
N TRP A 73 -0.49 -8.52 0.02
CA TRP A 73 -1.48 -7.46 0.25
C TRP A 73 -1.16 -6.20 -0.54
N THR A 74 -2.18 -5.70 -1.24
CA THR A 74 -2.01 -4.57 -2.14
C THR A 74 -2.43 -3.27 -1.47
N ALA A 75 -1.54 -2.28 -1.45
CA ALA A 75 -1.87 -0.95 -0.98
C ALA A 75 -2.42 -0.06 -2.11
N LYS A 76 -3.41 0.77 -1.80
CA LYS A 76 -3.79 1.94 -2.59
C LYS A 76 -3.73 3.17 -1.71
N THR A 77 -2.90 4.14 -2.08
CA THR A 77 -2.83 5.43 -1.40
C THR A 77 -4.14 6.19 -1.60
N ALA A 78 -4.85 6.46 -0.51
CA ALA A 78 -6.10 7.23 -0.56
C ALA A 78 -5.89 8.71 -0.19
N VAL A 79 -4.88 9.02 0.64
CA VAL A 79 -4.48 10.41 0.91
C VAL A 79 -2.95 10.53 0.90
N SER A 80 -2.45 11.51 0.17
CA SER A 80 -1.06 11.96 0.23
C SER A 80 -1.06 13.48 0.43
N ARG A 81 -0.31 13.96 1.41
CA ARG A 81 -0.13 15.39 1.67
C ARG A 81 1.34 15.68 1.84
N PHE A 82 1.83 16.67 1.11
CA PHE A 82 3.20 17.15 1.19
C PHE A 82 3.18 18.65 1.41
N GLY A 83 4.08 19.15 2.25
CA GLY A 83 4.21 20.59 2.43
C GLY A 83 5.44 20.99 3.21
N LYS A 84 5.72 22.29 3.18
CA LYS A 84 6.69 22.92 4.08
C LYS A 84 6.08 23.06 5.47
N LEU A 85 6.90 22.85 6.50
CA LEU A 85 6.53 23.08 7.89
C LEU A 85 6.81 24.55 8.26
N SER A 86 5.92 25.13 9.06
CA SER A 86 6.16 26.44 9.68
C SER A 86 7.26 26.31 10.74
N PRO A 87 8.15 27.31 10.90
CA PRO A 87 9.15 27.31 11.97
C PRO A 87 8.56 27.16 13.38
N THR A 88 7.30 27.55 13.56
CA THR A 88 6.59 27.49 14.84
C THR A 88 5.68 26.27 14.97
N SER A 89 5.71 25.32 14.03
CA SER A 89 4.84 24.15 14.09
C SER A 89 5.31 23.16 15.18
N PRO A 90 4.39 22.42 15.82
CA PRO A 90 4.76 21.39 16.80
C PRO A 90 5.76 20.37 16.25
N GLU A 91 5.63 19.98 14.97
CA GLU A 91 6.51 19.03 14.32
C GLU A 91 7.96 19.54 14.23
N VAL A 92 8.16 20.84 14.03
CA VAL A 92 9.49 21.46 14.02
C VAL A 92 10.09 21.49 15.42
N GLN A 93 9.29 21.74 16.44
CA GLN A 93 9.74 21.72 17.84
C GLN A 93 10.16 20.31 18.28
N GLU A 94 9.42 19.28 17.87
CA GLU A 94 9.73 17.88 18.13
C GLU A 94 11.04 17.41 17.47
N MET A 95 11.43 18.02 16.35
CA MET A 95 12.70 17.73 15.66
C MET A 95 13.94 18.29 16.39
N GLY A 96 13.73 19.09 17.44
CA GLY A 96 14.77 19.52 18.36
C GLY A 96 15.52 20.80 17.95
N PRO A 97 16.57 21.15 18.72
CA PRO A 97 17.26 22.43 18.58
C PRO A 97 17.83 22.64 17.18
N GLY A 98 17.56 23.80 16.59
CA GLY A 98 18.07 24.21 15.28
C GLY A 98 17.15 23.91 14.10
N ALA A 99 16.15 23.04 14.26
CA ALA A 99 15.11 22.80 13.24
C ALA A 99 14.35 24.08 12.89
N GLU A 100 14.02 24.91 13.88
CA GLU A 100 13.35 26.20 13.69
C GLU A 100 14.13 27.17 12.79
N LYS A 101 15.47 27.23 12.95
CA LYS A 101 16.34 28.08 12.12
C LYS A 101 16.38 27.60 10.68
N ILE A 102 16.42 26.29 10.47
CA ILE A 102 16.42 25.68 9.15
C ILE A 102 15.05 25.88 8.47
N ALA A 103 13.95 25.69 9.20
CA ALA A 103 12.61 25.98 8.71
C ALA A 103 12.45 27.46 8.30
N ALA A 104 12.99 28.40 9.10
CA ALA A 104 12.93 29.82 8.80
C ALA A 104 13.73 30.19 7.53
N ALA A 105 14.93 29.62 7.37
CA ALA A 105 15.77 29.84 6.18
C ALA A 105 15.08 29.42 4.88
N GLY A 106 14.25 28.37 4.92
CA GLY A 106 13.51 27.90 3.74
C GLY A 106 12.31 28.70 3.31
N ASN A 107 11.93 29.70 4.10
CA ASN A 107 10.83 30.61 3.81
C ASN A 107 11.34 31.99 3.33
N ASP A 108 12.66 32.19 3.20
CA ASP A 108 13.23 33.43 2.69
C ASP A 108 13.12 33.49 1.14
N PRO A 109 12.33 34.42 0.57
CA PRO A 109 12.15 34.55 -0.86
C PRO A 109 13.41 35.04 -1.61
N GLY A 110 14.48 35.44 -0.91
CA GLY A 110 15.69 36.02 -1.51
C GLY A 110 16.72 35.03 -2.06
N THR A 111 16.49 33.71 -1.97
CA THR A 111 17.51 32.69 -2.30
C THR A 111 17.10 31.83 -3.50
N GLU A 112 17.01 32.44 -4.69
CA GLU A 112 16.86 31.69 -5.94
C GLU A 112 18.16 30.93 -6.28
N GLY A 113 18.09 29.60 -6.42
CA GLY A 113 19.16 28.78 -6.99
C GLY A 113 20.04 27.95 -6.03
N ALA A 114 19.87 28.06 -4.71
CA ALA A 114 20.46 27.12 -3.76
C ALA A 114 19.46 25.98 -3.45
N PRO A 115 19.89 24.73 -3.19
CA PRO A 115 19.00 23.71 -2.63
C PRO A 115 18.40 24.28 -1.34
N ALA A 116 17.11 24.63 -1.41
CA ALA A 116 16.50 25.46 -0.38
C ALA A 116 16.56 24.70 0.95
N ALA A 117 17.30 25.25 1.92
CA ALA A 117 17.17 24.80 3.30
C ALA A 117 15.68 24.86 3.71
N GLY A 118 15.23 24.06 4.64
CA GLY A 118 13.83 24.06 5.03
C GLY A 118 13.44 22.82 5.81
N CYS A 119 12.20 22.80 6.28
CA CYS A 119 11.60 21.62 6.87
C CYS A 119 10.31 21.29 6.12
N TRP A 120 10.06 20.00 5.91
CA TRP A 120 8.91 19.49 5.19
C TRP A 120 8.28 18.34 5.94
N TYR A 121 7.05 18.03 5.56
CA TYR A 121 6.38 16.81 5.94
C TYR A 121 5.82 16.11 4.72
N HIS A 122 5.69 14.80 4.83
CA HIS A 122 4.85 13.99 3.96
C HIS A 122 3.99 13.08 4.83
N TYR A 123 2.67 13.21 4.68
CA TYR A 123 1.67 12.33 5.29
C TYR A 123 1.12 11.40 4.22
N GLN A 124 1.03 10.13 4.56
CA GLN A 124 0.48 9.09 3.72
C GLN A 124 -0.57 8.30 4.48
N TYR A 125 -1.70 8.05 3.83
CA TYR A 125 -2.75 7.14 4.28
C TYR A 125 -3.04 6.16 3.15
N ASP A 126 -2.87 4.88 3.45
CA ASP A 126 -3.00 3.77 2.52
C ASP A 126 -4.13 2.84 2.96
N LYS A 127 -4.85 2.31 1.97
CA LYS A 127 -5.84 1.24 2.14
C LYS A 127 -5.25 -0.06 1.64
N TRP A 128 -5.36 -1.12 2.42
CA TRP A 128 -4.81 -2.44 2.15
C TRP A 128 -5.92 -3.39 1.71
N TYR A 129 -5.66 -4.14 0.65
CA TYR A 129 -6.64 -4.99 0.01
C TYR A 129 -6.15 -6.43 -0.13
N ASP A 130 -7.07 -7.35 0.17
CA ASP A 130 -7.05 -8.74 -0.26
C ASP A 130 -8.22 -8.99 -1.20
N LEU A 131 -7.99 -9.58 -2.38
CA LEU A 131 -9.03 -9.80 -3.42
C LEU A 131 -9.90 -8.57 -3.73
N GLY A 132 -9.34 -7.35 -3.61
CA GLY A 132 -10.07 -6.12 -3.84
C GLY A 132 -11.03 -5.69 -2.72
N LEU A 133 -11.08 -6.42 -1.59
CA LEU A 133 -11.77 -6.01 -0.37
C LEU A 133 -10.83 -5.14 0.48
N ASN A 134 -11.29 -3.98 0.97
CA ASN A 134 -10.49 -3.17 1.89
C ASN A 134 -10.48 -3.84 3.27
N THR A 135 -9.33 -4.37 3.66
CA THR A 135 -9.14 -5.21 4.85
C THR A 135 -8.44 -4.46 5.99
N GLY A 136 -7.79 -3.34 5.69
CA GLY A 136 -7.20 -2.48 6.71
C GLY A 136 -6.70 -1.17 6.12
N ASP A 137 -6.46 -0.19 6.97
CA ASP A 137 -5.84 1.08 6.59
C ASP A 137 -4.60 1.31 7.45
N THR A 138 -3.60 1.99 6.90
CA THR A 138 -2.43 2.48 7.66
C THR A 138 -2.16 3.93 7.33
N TRP A 139 -1.51 4.64 8.25
CA TRP A 139 -1.05 5.99 8.00
C TRP A 139 0.23 6.30 8.76
N MET A 140 1.05 7.17 8.17
CA MET A 140 2.24 7.74 8.83
C MET A 140 2.56 9.13 8.27
N GLN A 141 3.17 9.97 9.10
CA GLN A 141 3.79 11.23 8.68
C GLN A 141 5.29 11.20 8.95
N LEU A 142 6.08 11.49 7.92
CA LEU A 142 7.51 11.79 8.05
C LEU A 142 7.72 13.29 7.98
N ASN A 143 8.41 13.84 8.97
CA ASN A 143 8.89 15.23 8.99
C ASN A 143 10.42 15.22 8.85
N TRP A 144 10.98 16.17 8.10
CA TRP A 144 12.44 16.30 7.98
C TRP A 144 12.87 17.73 7.72
N CYS A 145 14.06 18.10 8.21
CA CYS A 145 14.73 19.34 7.91
C CYS A 145 16.00 19.10 7.10
N HIS A 146 16.17 19.84 6.01
CA HIS A 146 17.35 19.82 5.14
C HIS A 146 18.02 21.19 5.16
N ASN A 147 19.34 21.24 5.24
CA ASN A 147 20.07 22.52 5.27
C ASN A 147 20.63 22.96 3.90
N GLY A 148 20.21 22.29 2.83
CA GLY A 148 20.72 22.47 1.46
C GLY A 148 21.80 21.45 1.06
N SER A 149 22.47 20.81 2.02
CA SER A 149 23.46 19.77 1.72
C SER A 149 23.08 18.39 2.26
N ARG A 150 22.41 18.35 3.41
CA ARG A 150 21.98 17.10 4.05
C ARG A 150 20.72 17.29 4.88
N VAL A 151 20.05 16.17 5.16
CA VAL A 151 19.07 16.07 6.24
C VAL A 151 19.80 16.29 7.56
N THR A 152 19.18 17.06 8.44
CA THR A 152 19.75 17.50 9.72
C THR A 152 18.94 17.02 10.90
N SER A 153 17.63 16.90 10.73
CA SER A 153 16.72 16.33 11.72
C SER A 153 15.53 15.72 11.00
N HIS A 154 14.88 14.77 11.67
CA HIS A 154 13.67 14.12 11.19
C HIS A 154 12.84 13.62 12.37
N SER A 155 11.53 13.52 12.19
CA SER A 155 10.64 12.85 13.14
C SER A 155 9.57 12.05 12.40
N VAL A 156 9.03 11.05 13.06
CA VAL A 156 7.85 10.32 12.59
C VAL A 156 6.72 10.65 13.56
N SER A 157 5.58 11.04 13.02
CA SER A 157 4.39 11.45 13.79
C SER A 157 3.14 10.91 13.10
N ASN A 158 1.99 11.04 13.76
CA ASN A 158 0.69 10.64 13.21
C ASN A 158 0.76 9.26 12.54
N VAL A 159 1.14 8.24 13.32
CA VAL A 159 1.27 6.86 12.86
C VAL A 159 0.14 6.03 13.44
N GLY A 160 -0.47 5.20 12.61
CA GLY A 160 -1.48 4.27 13.08
C GLY A 160 -2.00 3.36 11.99
N GLY A 161 -2.98 2.56 12.37
CA GLY A 161 -3.70 1.67 11.47
C GLY A 161 -5.08 1.37 12.02
N GLN A 162 -5.90 0.77 11.16
CA GLN A 162 -7.25 0.34 11.50
C GLN A 162 -7.56 -0.92 10.71
N GLY A 163 -8.03 -1.98 11.38
CA GLY A 163 -8.53 -3.18 10.72
C GLY A 163 -9.98 -3.02 10.25
N HIS A 164 -10.34 -3.69 9.16
CA HIS A 164 -11.70 -3.74 8.61
C HIS A 164 -12.19 -5.18 8.47
N LEU A 165 -13.51 -5.36 8.30
CA LEU A 165 -14.12 -6.66 8.03
C LEU A 165 -13.83 -7.73 9.12
N GLY A 166 -13.61 -7.32 10.37
CA GLY A 166 -13.26 -8.20 11.47
C GLY A 166 -11.76 -8.46 11.63
N ASN A 167 -10.92 -7.85 10.79
CA ASN A 167 -9.48 -7.81 11.02
C ASN A 167 -9.15 -6.87 12.16
N GLU A 168 -8.16 -7.24 12.96
CA GLU A 168 -7.66 -6.46 14.06
C GLU A 168 -6.34 -5.79 13.69
N TYR A 169 -6.21 -4.50 13.96
CA TYR A 169 -4.92 -3.81 13.94
C TYR A 169 -4.26 -3.95 15.31
N GLU A 170 -3.14 -4.67 15.35
CA GLU A 170 -2.42 -4.98 16.61
C GLU A 170 -1.34 -3.95 16.96
N GLY A 171 -1.12 -2.95 16.09
CA GLY A 171 -0.14 -1.89 16.32
C GLY A 171 1.01 -1.87 15.32
N VAL A 172 2.02 -1.07 15.64
CA VAL A 172 3.28 -1.03 14.89
C VAL A 172 4.18 -2.15 15.39
N LEU A 173 4.61 -3.01 14.46
CA LEU A 173 5.56 -4.07 14.75
C LEU A 173 6.98 -3.52 14.89
N GLN A 174 7.41 -2.70 13.91
CA GLN A 174 8.76 -2.18 13.87
C GLN A 174 8.85 -0.86 13.10
N TYR A 175 9.80 -0.01 13.52
CA TYR A 175 10.26 1.14 12.74
C TYR A 175 11.64 0.87 12.18
N HIS A 176 11.86 1.22 10.92
CA HIS A 176 13.15 1.17 10.25
C HIS A 176 13.56 2.58 9.82
N THR A 177 14.83 2.91 10.01
CA THR A 177 15.37 4.24 9.71
C THR A 177 16.71 4.13 9.03
N ARG A 178 16.92 4.93 7.98
CA ARG A 178 18.23 5.13 7.38
C ARG A 178 18.40 6.55 6.86
N ASP A 179 19.43 7.21 7.36
CA ASP A 179 19.91 8.48 6.84
C ASP A 179 21.10 8.22 5.89
N VAL A 180 21.02 8.72 4.66
CA VAL A 180 22.11 8.64 3.66
C VAL A 180 22.72 10.01 3.35
N GLY A 181 22.59 10.96 4.28
CA GLY A 181 23.03 12.33 4.14
C GLY A 181 21.97 13.18 3.45
N TRP A 182 21.74 13.00 2.16
CA TRP A 182 20.82 13.86 1.38
C TRP A 182 19.34 13.43 1.49
N GLU A 183 19.06 12.24 2.01
CA GLU A 183 17.72 11.66 2.15
C GLU A 183 17.61 10.88 3.47
N ILE A 184 16.47 11.02 4.14
CA ILE A 184 16.04 10.16 5.23
C ILE A 184 15.00 9.17 4.71
N ARG A 185 15.19 7.88 5.01
CA ARG A 185 14.25 6.79 4.69
C ARG A 185 13.66 6.28 5.99
N LYS A 186 12.34 6.32 6.12
CA LYS A 186 11.60 5.76 7.26
C LYS A 186 10.58 4.76 6.76
N ALA A 187 10.67 3.52 7.24
CA ALA A 187 9.63 2.52 7.03
C ALA A 187 8.98 2.16 8.36
N THR A 188 7.67 1.96 8.35
CA THR A 188 6.87 1.47 9.47
C THR A 188 6.26 0.16 9.03
N GLN A 189 6.56 -0.91 9.78
CA GLN A 189 5.94 -2.21 9.62
C GLN A 189 4.76 -2.31 10.60
N TYR A 190 3.58 -2.54 10.07
CA TYR A 190 2.35 -2.68 10.86
C TYR A 190 2.06 -4.16 11.12
N LYS A 191 1.25 -4.45 12.14
CA LYS A 191 0.78 -5.81 12.42
C LYS A 191 -0.75 -5.84 12.40
N PHE A 192 -1.28 -6.73 11.57
CA PHE A 192 -2.70 -7.04 11.52
C PHE A 192 -2.91 -8.52 11.79
N ASN A 193 -4.01 -8.82 12.46
CA ASN A 193 -4.50 -10.16 12.69
C ASN A 193 -5.82 -10.34 11.94
N LEU A 194 -5.78 -11.24 10.96
CA LEU A 194 -6.90 -11.63 10.13
C LEU A 194 -7.36 -13.01 10.58
N PHE A 195 -8.22 -13.04 11.58
CA PHE A 195 -8.86 -14.26 12.07
C PHE A 195 -7.85 -15.35 12.48
N GLY A 196 -6.73 -14.96 13.08
CA GLY A 196 -5.64 -15.83 13.51
C GLY A 196 -4.45 -15.89 12.54
N ALA A 197 -4.55 -15.32 11.34
CA ALA A 197 -3.44 -15.17 10.41
C ALA A 197 -2.81 -13.76 10.51
N SER A 198 -1.49 -13.64 10.32
CA SER A 198 -0.79 -12.35 10.44
C SER A 198 -0.57 -11.72 9.07
N ALA A 199 -0.96 -10.46 8.90
CA ALA A 199 -0.48 -9.62 7.80
C ALA A 199 0.45 -8.53 8.35
N GLN A 200 1.57 -8.30 7.68
CA GLN A 200 2.60 -7.37 8.17
C GLN A 200 3.03 -6.35 7.10
N PRO A 201 2.08 -5.52 6.62
CA PRO A 201 2.37 -4.56 5.56
C PRO A 201 3.39 -3.51 6.02
N CYS A 202 4.15 -2.98 5.06
CA CYS A 202 5.11 -1.92 5.27
C CYS A 202 4.70 -0.66 4.50
N THR A 203 4.79 0.50 5.14
CA THR A 203 4.76 1.80 4.45
C THR A 203 6.10 2.48 4.66
N GLN A 204 6.70 2.98 3.60
CA GLN A 204 7.95 3.74 3.64
C GLN A 204 7.74 5.12 3.03
N ILE A 205 8.22 6.14 3.74
CA ILE A 205 8.39 7.50 3.22
C ILE A 205 9.88 7.82 3.19
N ARG A 206 10.34 8.40 2.08
CA ARG A 206 11.67 8.95 1.90
C ARG A 206 11.55 10.44 1.70
N GLY A 207 12.35 11.22 2.43
CA GLY A 207 12.33 12.68 2.37
C GLY A 207 13.73 13.23 2.25
N GLY A 208 13.92 14.20 1.36
CA GLY A 208 15.21 14.88 1.18
C GLY A 208 15.03 16.15 0.37
N ASN A 209 15.70 17.24 0.74
CA ASN A 209 15.74 18.51 -0.01
C ASN A 209 14.40 18.95 -0.66
N GLY A 210 13.29 18.99 0.09
CA GLY A 210 11.98 19.36 -0.44
C GLY A 210 11.37 18.40 -1.47
N LEU A 211 11.87 17.18 -1.55
CA LEU A 211 11.36 16.07 -2.35
C LEU A 211 10.99 14.91 -1.44
N TYR A 212 10.10 14.06 -1.94
CA TYR A 212 9.74 12.83 -1.26
C TYR A 212 9.47 11.72 -2.26
N SER A 213 9.54 10.48 -1.78
CA SER A 213 9.00 9.31 -2.47
C SER A 213 8.44 8.32 -1.45
N THR A 214 7.60 7.40 -1.90
CA THR A 214 6.95 6.40 -1.05
C THR A 214 7.19 5.00 -1.60
N ARG A 215 7.21 4.01 -0.71
CA ARG A 215 7.24 2.58 -1.06
C ARG A 215 6.37 1.77 -0.12
N MET A 216 6.03 0.55 -0.55
CA MET A 216 5.21 -0.41 0.23
C MET A 216 6.06 -1.57 0.76
N ASP A 217 7.35 -1.31 0.95
CA ASP A 217 8.32 -2.27 1.43
C ASP A 217 9.14 -1.66 2.57
N CYS A 218 9.70 -2.52 3.43
CA CYS A 218 10.59 -2.10 4.51
C CYS A 218 12.07 -2.00 4.05
N TYR A 219 12.36 -2.12 2.76
CA TYR A 219 13.73 -2.09 2.25
C TYR A 219 14.26 -0.65 2.18
N LEU A 220 15.33 -0.38 2.94
CA LEU A 220 15.94 0.94 3.04
C LEU A 220 17.13 1.16 2.08
N GLY A 221 17.40 0.26 1.13
CA GLY A 221 18.61 0.29 0.28
C GLY A 221 19.79 -0.52 0.84
N GLU A 222 20.79 -0.81 -0.01
CA GLU A 222 22.07 -1.48 0.35
C GLU A 222 23.09 -0.52 0.99
N GLN A 223 23.98 -1.04 1.85
CA GLN A 223 25.00 -0.27 2.57
C GLN A 223 26.15 0.19 1.67
#